data_AF-A0AAU3LP56-F1
#
_entry.id   AF-A0AAU3LP56-F1
#
_cell.length_a   1.000
_cell.length_b   1.000
_cell.length_c   1.000
_cell.angle_alpha   90.00
_cell.angle_beta   90.00
_cell.angle_gamma   90.00
#
_symmetry.space_group_name_H-M   'P 1'
#
loop_
_entity.id
_entity.type
_entity.pdbx_description
1 polymer ?
#
loop_
_entity_poly.entity_id
_entity_poly.type
_entity_poly.pdbx_seq_one_letter_code
_entity_poly.pdbx_strand_id
1 'polypeptide(L)'
;MIASSAGLAITSLGASGAVAAEKKHPITIAVTTDPALPLPNDNGAAYIAEVKKSVSAAAELWSDESDGNVEFSIEATRWVPGLGTCDGDRGHARSEVSKAVGFTGGPRKHLIVAVGNCTGGSATGSVTSGPDSGGAIYVPGLGSGGTYAHELGHNLGFGHAGVLVCPDGIVDGSLTVDWGEKGTCKGSECGDAWDVQGATRSWMFKPLSSPNRIRLGWLPADRYEVVKGAGVNQKVTIRSRDNESGLVAVQATDPTTGRTFYVELSQPVDRDKGIEDPDGRITEAEGAKLRRGYGVRILRYVGKGTSAMVVPTAAGSDGVRNLYWSAGETFETTEAGLRIEIVSNDGGQATLRIGTTADGEEPLRAPAPAVAGLDEDTPAHGDAGDPADTATADPAPAADAAAEKPTDTTTEASTPNLASSGTDLSIGVLGLVLVCAGAGAFMIGRSRLVRTRR
;
A
#
# COMPACT_ATOMS: atom_id res chain seq x y z
N MET A 1 -28.52 67.61 9.25
CA MET A 1 -28.81 66.52 8.30
C MET A 1 -28.17 65.26 8.86
N ILE A 2 -28.99 64.29 9.26
CA ILE A 2 -28.57 63.05 9.91
C ILE A 2 -28.41 62.02 8.79
N ALA A 3 -27.20 61.52 8.56
CA ALA A 3 -26.95 60.45 7.60
C ALA A 3 -27.22 59.10 8.28
N SER A 4 -28.32 58.45 7.89
CA SER A 4 -28.64 57.06 8.24
C SER A 4 -27.68 56.12 7.50
N SER A 5 -26.85 55.41 8.26
CA SER A 5 -26.11 54.24 7.79
C SER A 5 -27.07 53.05 7.65
N ALA A 6 -27.35 52.65 6.42
CA ALA A 6 -28.08 51.44 6.10
C ALA A 6 -27.21 50.22 6.46
N GLY A 7 -27.67 49.42 7.43
CA GLY A 7 -27.07 48.13 7.74
C GLY A 7 -27.35 47.13 6.62
N LEU A 8 -26.29 46.56 6.06
CA LEU A 8 -26.38 45.36 5.22
C LEU A 8 -26.80 44.19 6.12
N ALA A 9 -28.05 43.78 6.03
CA ALA A 9 -28.50 42.52 6.62
C ALA A 9 -27.88 41.37 5.82
N ILE A 10 -26.96 40.63 6.44
CA ILE A 10 -26.50 39.33 5.95
C ILE A 10 -27.68 38.37 6.13
N THR A 11 -28.44 38.15 5.06
CA THR A 11 -29.37 37.02 4.98
C THR A 11 -28.58 35.75 5.21
N SER A 12 -28.91 35.04 6.29
CA SER A 12 -28.45 33.67 6.52
C SER A 12 -28.79 32.83 5.29
N LEU A 13 -27.77 32.38 4.55
CA LEU A 13 -27.98 31.27 3.62
C LEU A 13 -28.52 30.13 4.47
N GLY A 14 -29.74 29.73 4.17
CA GLY A 14 -30.38 28.59 4.79
C GLY A 14 -29.45 27.40 4.75
N ALA A 15 -29.45 26.63 5.82
CA ALA A 15 -28.85 25.31 5.85
C ALA A 15 -29.47 24.48 4.71
N SER A 16 -28.82 24.49 3.55
CA SER A 16 -28.94 23.41 2.58
C SER A 16 -28.59 22.16 3.36
N GLY A 17 -29.58 21.29 3.60
CA GLY A 17 -29.35 20.01 4.23
C GLY A 17 -28.21 19.33 3.50
N ALA A 18 -27.08 19.14 4.19
CA ALA A 18 -26.02 18.28 3.69
C ALA A 18 -26.65 16.91 3.48
N VAL A 19 -26.91 16.56 2.22
CA VAL A 19 -27.28 15.20 1.87
C VAL A 19 -26.12 14.36 2.38
N ALA A 20 -26.40 13.43 3.30
CA ALA A 20 -25.37 12.51 3.77
C ALA A 20 -24.73 11.88 2.53
N ALA A 21 -23.40 11.98 2.42
CA ALA A 21 -22.67 11.43 1.29
C ALA A 21 -23.05 9.95 1.15
N GLU A 22 -23.30 9.49 -0.08
CA GLU A 22 -23.67 8.11 -0.34
C GLU A 22 -22.46 7.21 -0.07
N LYS A 23 -22.57 6.36 0.96
CA LYS A 23 -21.51 5.49 1.43
C LYS A 23 -21.49 4.13 0.74
N LYS A 24 -22.44 3.83 -0.14
CA LYS A 24 -22.62 2.49 -0.71
C LYS A 24 -21.76 2.29 -1.96
N HIS A 25 -21.05 1.17 -1.97
CA HIS A 25 -20.20 0.73 -3.06
C HIS A 25 -20.68 -0.62 -3.60
N PRO A 26 -21.62 -0.64 -4.56
CA PRO A 26 -22.10 -1.88 -5.16
C PRO A 26 -20.99 -2.61 -5.92
N ILE A 27 -20.86 -3.91 -5.63
CA ILE A 27 -19.93 -4.83 -6.27
C ILE A 27 -20.70 -5.80 -7.17
N THR A 28 -20.29 -5.86 -8.43
CA THR A 28 -20.59 -6.98 -9.34
C THR A 28 -19.42 -7.95 -9.35
N ILE A 29 -19.66 -9.20 -8.96
CA ILE A 29 -18.67 -10.28 -9.01
C ILE A 29 -18.90 -11.09 -10.28
N ALA A 30 -17.86 -11.22 -11.10
CA ALA A 30 -17.78 -12.14 -12.22
C ALA A 30 -16.73 -13.21 -11.92
N VAL A 31 -17.16 -14.46 -11.83
CA VAL A 31 -16.26 -15.61 -11.66
C VAL A 31 -16.11 -16.30 -13.01
N THR A 32 -14.87 -16.47 -13.43
CA THR A 32 -14.49 -17.03 -14.72
C THR A 32 -13.38 -18.09 -14.54
N THR A 33 -12.95 -18.64 -15.66
CA THR A 33 -11.87 -19.62 -15.77
C THR A 33 -10.98 -19.26 -16.95
N ASP A 34 -9.70 -19.61 -16.84
CA ASP A 34 -8.81 -19.67 -17.99
C ASP A 34 -9.28 -20.83 -18.90
N PRO A 35 -9.58 -20.58 -20.18
CA PRO A 35 -10.04 -21.62 -21.10
C PRO A 35 -8.97 -22.68 -21.42
N ALA A 36 -7.69 -22.42 -21.15
CA ALA A 36 -6.60 -23.37 -21.33
C ALA A 36 -6.54 -24.43 -20.21
N LEU A 37 -7.28 -24.25 -19.12
CA LEU A 37 -7.27 -25.12 -17.95
C LEU A 37 -8.63 -25.82 -17.76
N PRO A 38 -8.67 -27.01 -17.12
CA PRO A 38 -9.91 -27.73 -16.90
C PRO A 38 -10.97 -26.88 -16.18
N LEU A 39 -12.23 -27.05 -16.59
CA LEU A 39 -13.36 -26.46 -15.90
C LEU A 39 -13.69 -27.26 -14.64
N PRO A 40 -14.20 -26.60 -13.58
CA PRO A 40 -14.70 -27.31 -12.42
C PRO A 40 -16.03 -28.02 -12.77
N ASN A 41 -16.27 -29.18 -12.16
CA ASN A 41 -17.47 -30.00 -12.42
C ASN A 41 -18.75 -29.45 -11.73
N ASP A 42 -18.63 -28.39 -10.94
CA ASP A 42 -19.71 -27.83 -10.11
C ASP A 42 -20.29 -26.52 -10.65
N ASN A 43 -20.00 -26.20 -11.93
CA ASN A 43 -20.34 -24.92 -12.56
C ASN A 43 -19.84 -23.70 -11.76
N GLY A 44 -18.67 -23.81 -11.13
CA GLY A 44 -18.01 -22.72 -10.42
C GLY A 44 -18.62 -22.39 -9.05
N ALA A 45 -19.49 -23.24 -8.51
CA ALA A 45 -20.17 -22.99 -7.24
C ALA A 45 -19.17 -22.80 -6.07
N ALA A 46 -18.15 -23.65 -5.98
CA ALA A 46 -17.09 -23.55 -4.97
C ALA A 46 -16.27 -22.25 -5.14
N TYR A 47 -15.93 -21.89 -6.37
CA TYR A 47 -15.22 -20.66 -6.67
C TYR A 47 -16.03 -19.42 -6.26
N ILE A 48 -17.32 -19.38 -6.60
CA ILE A 48 -18.23 -18.30 -6.20
C ILE A 48 -18.30 -18.17 -4.67
N ALA A 49 -18.41 -19.29 -3.95
CA ALA A 49 -18.46 -19.27 -2.50
C ALA A 49 -17.18 -18.66 -1.89
N GLU A 50 -16.00 -19.07 -2.39
CA GLU A 50 -14.72 -18.56 -1.90
C GLU A 50 -14.51 -17.06 -2.22
N VAL A 51 -14.87 -16.63 -3.43
CA VAL A 51 -14.79 -15.21 -3.81
C VAL A 51 -15.71 -14.37 -2.94
N LYS A 52 -16.97 -14.79 -2.72
CA LYS A 52 -17.90 -14.06 -1.86
C LYS A 52 -17.37 -13.91 -0.44
N LYS A 53 -16.85 -15.00 0.14
CA LYS A 53 -16.24 -14.97 1.47
C LYS A 53 -15.09 -13.97 1.55
N SER A 54 -14.18 -14.00 0.57
CA SER A 54 -13.02 -13.10 0.53
C SER A 54 -13.41 -11.64 0.31
N VAL A 55 -14.40 -11.37 -0.54
CA VAL A 55 -14.94 -10.02 -0.78
C VAL A 55 -15.67 -9.49 0.44
N SER A 56 -16.43 -10.32 1.17
CA SER A 56 -17.06 -9.91 2.43
C SER A 56 -16.03 -9.52 3.49
N ALA A 57 -14.94 -10.27 3.62
CA ALA A 57 -13.88 -9.92 4.57
C ALA A 57 -13.15 -8.62 4.17
N ALA A 58 -12.95 -8.38 2.87
CA ALA A 58 -12.45 -7.10 2.38
C ALA A 58 -13.42 -5.93 2.64
N ALA A 59 -14.73 -6.18 2.49
CA ALA A 59 -15.76 -5.18 2.79
C ALA A 59 -15.78 -4.79 4.27
N GLU A 60 -15.62 -5.75 5.19
CA GLU A 60 -15.49 -5.51 6.63
C GLU A 60 -14.27 -4.63 6.94
N LEU A 61 -13.11 -4.94 6.35
CA LEU A 61 -11.92 -4.09 6.51
C LEU A 61 -12.21 -2.65 6.07
N TRP A 62 -12.71 -2.45 4.86
CA TRP A 62 -12.90 -1.10 4.33
C TRP A 62 -13.98 -0.31 5.07
N SER A 63 -15.01 -0.99 5.60
CA SER A 63 -15.98 -0.35 6.49
C SER A 63 -15.29 0.17 7.76
N ASP A 64 -14.43 -0.62 8.37
CA ASP A 64 -13.73 -0.23 9.61
C ASP A 64 -12.68 0.86 9.36
N GLU A 65 -11.81 0.68 8.36
CA GLU A 65 -10.71 1.62 8.06
C GLU A 65 -11.23 3.00 7.60
N SER A 66 -12.44 3.04 7.04
CA SER A 66 -13.09 4.26 6.58
C SER A 66 -14.02 4.90 7.61
N ASP A 67 -14.15 4.37 8.82
CA ASP A 67 -15.15 4.81 9.81
C ASP A 67 -16.58 4.81 9.22
N GLY A 68 -16.88 3.75 8.45
CA GLY A 68 -18.15 3.57 7.76
C GLY A 68 -18.40 4.58 6.63
N ASN A 69 -17.37 5.23 6.07
CA ASN A 69 -17.53 6.06 4.87
C ASN A 69 -17.59 5.24 3.58
N VAL A 70 -17.15 3.98 3.61
CA VAL A 70 -17.18 3.03 2.50
C VAL A 70 -17.89 1.75 2.94
N GLU A 71 -19.04 1.46 2.33
CA GLU A 71 -19.83 0.24 2.54
C GLU A 71 -19.89 -0.57 1.24
N PHE A 72 -18.95 -1.50 1.08
CA PHE A 72 -19.00 -2.44 -0.04
C PHE A 72 -20.14 -3.44 0.12
N SER A 73 -20.94 -3.63 -0.93
CA SER A 73 -22.04 -4.59 -0.93
C SER A 73 -22.08 -5.40 -2.22
N ILE A 74 -22.15 -6.72 -2.11
CA ILE A 74 -22.28 -7.61 -3.28
C ILE A 74 -23.70 -7.49 -3.84
N GLU A 75 -23.84 -6.84 -4.99
CA GLU A 75 -25.13 -6.64 -5.67
C GLU A 75 -25.44 -7.79 -6.63
N ALA A 76 -24.41 -8.27 -7.33
CA ALA A 76 -24.56 -9.33 -8.31
C ALA A 76 -23.38 -10.30 -8.27
N THR A 77 -23.68 -11.56 -8.61
CA THR A 77 -22.66 -12.57 -8.90
C THR A 77 -23.03 -13.29 -10.18
N ARG A 78 -22.03 -13.52 -11.05
CA ARG A 78 -22.20 -14.15 -12.36
C ARG A 78 -21.10 -15.19 -12.57
N TRP A 79 -21.48 -16.37 -13.07
CA TRP A 79 -20.56 -17.38 -13.57
C TRP A 79 -20.44 -17.20 -15.09
N VAL A 80 -19.23 -16.93 -15.57
CA VAL A 80 -18.91 -16.67 -16.98
C VAL A 80 -17.61 -17.37 -17.36
N PRO A 81 -17.60 -18.71 -17.46
CA PRO A 81 -16.37 -19.48 -17.66
C PRO A 81 -15.71 -19.21 -19.02
N GLY A 82 -14.39 -19.42 -19.08
CA GLY A 82 -13.62 -19.39 -20.33
C GLY A 82 -13.28 -18.00 -20.87
N LEU A 83 -13.49 -16.94 -20.09
CA LEU A 83 -13.17 -15.55 -20.46
C LEU A 83 -11.98 -14.99 -19.67
N GLY A 84 -11.47 -15.75 -18.70
CA GLY A 84 -10.30 -15.37 -17.91
C GLY A 84 -8.99 -15.81 -18.54
N THR A 85 -7.91 -15.42 -17.87
CA THR A 85 -6.55 -15.87 -18.13
C THR A 85 -5.71 -15.82 -16.86
N CYS A 86 -4.81 -16.79 -16.67
CA CYS A 86 -3.84 -16.81 -15.58
C CYS A 86 -2.63 -15.92 -15.90
N ASP A 87 -2.09 -16.04 -17.12
CA ASP A 87 -0.81 -15.44 -17.53
C ASP A 87 -0.90 -14.53 -18.78
N GLY A 88 -2.09 -14.39 -19.38
CA GLY A 88 -2.33 -13.58 -20.57
C GLY A 88 -2.71 -12.13 -20.30
N ASP A 89 -3.22 -11.45 -21.33
CA ASP A 89 -3.68 -10.06 -21.24
C ASP A 89 -4.94 -9.93 -20.36
N ARG A 90 -4.72 -9.45 -19.14
CA ARG A 90 -5.77 -9.23 -18.12
C ARG A 90 -6.65 -8.04 -18.45
N GLY A 91 -6.15 -7.03 -19.16
CA GLY A 91 -6.95 -5.88 -19.59
C GLY A 91 -8.01 -6.30 -20.60
N HIS A 92 -7.59 -7.07 -21.60
CA HIS A 92 -8.50 -7.68 -22.56
C HIS A 92 -9.51 -8.63 -21.88
N ALA A 93 -9.04 -9.57 -21.05
CA ALA A 93 -9.92 -10.50 -20.33
C ALA A 93 -10.96 -9.77 -19.45
N ARG A 94 -10.54 -8.73 -18.72
CA ARG A 94 -11.45 -7.90 -17.90
C ARG A 94 -12.51 -7.20 -18.76
N SER A 95 -12.14 -6.70 -19.93
CA SER A 95 -13.08 -6.07 -20.88
C SER A 95 -14.14 -7.04 -21.39
N GLU A 96 -13.73 -8.25 -21.78
CA GLU A 96 -14.65 -9.28 -22.27
C GLU A 96 -15.58 -9.78 -21.17
N VAL A 97 -15.06 -10.01 -19.95
CA VAL A 97 -15.88 -10.37 -18.80
C VAL A 97 -16.89 -9.26 -18.46
N SER A 98 -16.45 -8.00 -18.45
CA SER A 98 -17.31 -6.84 -18.18
C SER A 98 -18.51 -6.79 -19.14
N LYS A 99 -18.26 -6.97 -20.45
CA LYS A 99 -19.32 -7.05 -21.47
C LYS A 99 -20.26 -8.23 -21.22
N ALA A 100 -19.71 -9.42 -20.94
CA ALA A 100 -20.49 -10.64 -20.74
C ALA A 100 -21.45 -10.54 -19.54
N VAL A 101 -21.06 -9.83 -18.48
CA VAL A 101 -21.93 -9.63 -17.30
C VAL A 101 -22.78 -8.36 -17.38
N GLY A 102 -22.63 -7.56 -18.45
CA GLY A 102 -23.33 -6.29 -18.62
C GLY A 102 -22.93 -5.22 -17.60
N PHE A 103 -21.70 -5.27 -17.08
CA PHE A 103 -21.23 -4.28 -16.12
C PHE A 103 -21.04 -2.93 -16.80
N THR A 104 -21.58 -1.88 -16.19
CA THR A 104 -21.36 -0.49 -16.59
C THR A 104 -20.70 0.24 -15.43
N GLY A 105 -19.47 0.69 -15.65
CA GLY A 105 -18.73 1.48 -14.66
C GLY A 105 -19.42 2.80 -14.32
N GLY A 106 -18.98 3.41 -13.23
CA GLY A 106 -19.49 4.69 -12.77
C GLY A 106 -19.17 4.92 -11.30
N PRO A 107 -19.60 6.06 -10.74
CA PRO A 107 -19.31 6.42 -9.37
C PRO A 107 -19.68 5.30 -8.40
N ARG A 108 -18.73 4.93 -7.53
CA ARG A 108 -18.84 3.86 -6.51
C ARG A 108 -19.21 2.47 -7.03
N LYS A 109 -19.22 2.23 -8.35
CA LYS A 109 -19.52 0.91 -8.93
C LYS A 109 -18.25 0.12 -9.14
N HIS A 110 -18.23 -1.11 -8.63
CA HIS A 110 -17.04 -1.95 -8.66
C HIS A 110 -17.28 -3.26 -9.39
N LEU A 111 -16.34 -3.64 -10.26
CA LEU A 111 -16.29 -4.96 -10.90
C LEU A 111 -15.16 -5.78 -10.28
N ILE A 112 -15.47 -7.01 -9.90
CA ILE A 112 -14.48 -8.01 -9.51
C ILE A 112 -14.49 -9.12 -10.56
N VAL A 113 -13.34 -9.35 -11.20
CA VAL A 113 -13.12 -10.50 -12.07
C VAL A 113 -12.22 -11.51 -11.35
N ALA A 114 -12.76 -12.66 -10.95
CA ALA A 114 -12.03 -13.71 -10.27
C ALA A 114 -11.85 -14.93 -11.19
N VAL A 115 -10.62 -15.40 -11.36
CA VAL A 115 -10.30 -16.57 -12.23
C VAL A 115 -10.00 -17.78 -11.35
N GLY A 116 -10.88 -18.79 -11.38
CA GLY A 116 -10.86 -19.82 -10.35
C GLY A 116 -9.92 -21.00 -10.55
N ASN A 117 -9.61 -21.34 -11.80
CA ASN A 117 -8.80 -22.52 -12.13
C ASN A 117 -7.30 -22.22 -12.29
N CYS A 118 -6.85 -21.01 -11.95
CA CYS A 118 -5.43 -20.69 -11.84
C CYS A 118 -4.86 -21.19 -10.51
N THR A 119 -3.58 -21.58 -10.50
CA THR A 119 -2.86 -21.96 -9.27
C THR A 119 -2.49 -20.75 -8.41
N GLY A 120 -2.64 -19.54 -8.95
CA GLY A 120 -2.30 -18.26 -8.32
C GLY A 120 -2.01 -17.21 -9.39
N GLY A 121 -1.43 -16.09 -8.95
CA GLY A 121 -0.97 -15.02 -9.82
C GLY A 121 -1.12 -13.67 -9.14
N SER A 122 -0.40 -12.66 -9.64
CA SER A 122 -0.55 -11.31 -9.12
C SER A 122 -1.91 -10.74 -9.48
N ALA A 123 -2.59 -10.14 -8.51
CA ALA A 123 -3.82 -9.41 -8.78
C ALA A 123 -3.51 -8.00 -9.33
N THR A 124 -4.54 -7.35 -9.89
CA THR A 124 -4.42 -5.99 -10.44
C THR A 124 -5.72 -5.21 -10.24
N GLY A 125 -5.60 -3.92 -9.93
CA GLY A 125 -6.70 -3.00 -9.70
C GLY A 125 -6.54 -1.72 -10.51
N SER A 126 -7.65 -1.05 -10.77
CA SER A 126 -7.63 0.30 -11.37
C SER A 126 -7.42 1.33 -10.28
N VAL A 127 -6.35 2.13 -10.35
CA VAL A 127 -6.16 3.25 -9.43
C VAL A 127 -7.04 4.41 -9.88
N THR A 128 -7.89 4.91 -8.99
CA THR A 128 -8.85 5.97 -9.30
C THR A 128 -8.57 7.26 -8.54
N SER A 129 -9.38 8.29 -8.77
CA SER A 129 -9.19 9.61 -8.14
C SER A 129 -9.56 9.67 -6.65
N GLY A 130 -10.22 8.66 -6.11
CA GLY A 130 -10.74 8.68 -4.74
C GLY A 130 -11.92 7.73 -4.54
N PRO A 131 -12.49 7.68 -3.33
CA PRO A 131 -13.47 6.67 -2.93
C PRO A 131 -14.70 6.64 -3.84
N ASP A 132 -15.18 7.80 -4.28
CA ASP A 132 -16.40 7.87 -5.10
C ASP A 132 -16.26 7.41 -6.55
N SER A 133 -15.05 7.04 -7.00
CA SER A 133 -14.78 6.85 -8.43
C SER A 133 -15.32 5.53 -8.98
N GLY A 134 -15.43 4.48 -8.15
CA GLY A 134 -15.67 3.11 -8.61
C GLY A 134 -14.38 2.43 -9.09
N GLY A 135 -14.49 1.37 -9.89
CA GLY A 135 -13.33 0.77 -10.56
C GLY A 135 -13.48 -0.73 -10.82
N ALA A 136 -12.38 -1.40 -11.17
CA ALA A 136 -12.38 -2.82 -11.45
C ALA A 136 -11.08 -3.50 -11.02
N ILE A 137 -11.22 -4.72 -10.50
CA ILE A 137 -10.08 -5.56 -10.10
C ILE A 137 -10.12 -6.90 -10.82
N TYR A 138 -8.96 -7.52 -10.95
CA TYR A 138 -8.76 -8.81 -11.57
C TYR A 138 -7.87 -9.70 -10.70
N VAL A 139 -8.38 -10.85 -10.29
CA VAL A 139 -7.77 -11.72 -9.28
C VAL A 139 -7.66 -13.16 -9.81
N PRO A 140 -6.47 -13.57 -10.31
CA PRO A 140 -6.22 -14.95 -10.69
C PRO A 140 -6.01 -15.86 -9.46
N GLY A 141 -6.54 -17.07 -9.51
CA GLY A 141 -6.36 -18.08 -8.46
C GLY A 141 -7.18 -17.81 -7.21
N LEU A 142 -8.32 -17.12 -7.36
CA LEU A 142 -9.27 -16.73 -6.31
C LEU A 142 -8.74 -15.80 -5.23
N GLY A 143 -7.43 -15.63 -5.04
CA GLY A 143 -6.82 -14.71 -4.07
C GLY A 143 -7.25 -14.96 -2.61
N SER A 144 -6.73 -14.14 -1.71
CA SER A 144 -7.22 -14.08 -0.32
C SER A 144 -8.09 -12.85 -0.09
N GLY A 145 -8.84 -12.81 1.01
CA GLY A 145 -9.55 -11.58 1.40
C GLY A 145 -8.63 -10.36 1.54
N GLY A 146 -7.39 -10.53 2.02
CA GLY A 146 -6.38 -9.46 2.00
C GLY A 146 -6.02 -8.99 0.59
N THR A 147 -6.03 -9.90 -0.40
CA THR A 147 -5.79 -9.56 -1.82
C THR A 147 -6.94 -8.69 -2.32
N TYR A 148 -8.19 -9.11 -2.10
CA TYR A 148 -9.35 -8.27 -2.48
C TYR A 148 -9.34 -6.93 -1.75
N ALA A 149 -8.94 -6.89 -0.48
CA ALA A 149 -8.82 -5.66 0.27
C ALA A 149 -7.84 -4.68 -0.41
N HIS A 150 -6.61 -5.13 -0.68
CA HIS A 150 -5.59 -4.36 -1.39
C HIS A 150 -6.12 -3.80 -2.73
N GLU A 151 -6.59 -4.69 -3.60
CA GLU A 151 -7.03 -4.31 -4.94
C GLU A 151 -8.27 -3.40 -4.93
N LEU A 152 -9.22 -3.62 -4.00
CA LEU A 152 -10.36 -2.72 -3.84
C LEU A 152 -9.92 -1.35 -3.36
N GLY A 153 -8.83 -1.23 -2.61
CA GLY A 153 -8.31 0.07 -2.21
C GLY A 153 -7.73 0.87 -3.39
N HIS A 154 -7.25 0.23 -4.47
CA HIS A 154 -6.94 0.96 -5.70
C HIS A 154 -8.18 1.65 -6.27
N ASN A 155 -9.33 0.97 -6.24
CA ASN A 155 -10.60 1.58 -6.66
C ASN A 155 -11.05 2.73 -5.74
N LEU A 156 -10.51 2.82 -4.51
CA LEU A 156 -10.72 3.93 -3.59
C LEU A 156 -9.68 5.05 -3.76
N GLY A 157 -8.79 4.93 -4.73
CA GLY A 157 -7.78 5.91 -5.10
C GLY A 157 -6.53 5.88 -4.23
N PHE A 158 -6.17 4.72 -3.69
CA PHE A 158 -4.89 4.49 -3.04
C PHE A 158 -3.91 3.86 -4.03
N GLY A 159 -2.67 4.37 -4.06
CA GLY A 159 -1.54 3.67 -4.68
C GLY A 159 -0.97 2.63 -3.72
N HIS A 160 0.09 1.94 -4.15
CA HIS A 160 0.83 1.04 -3.26
C HIS A 160 1.42 1.77 -2.05
N ALA A 161 1.59 1.04 -0.95
CA ALA A 161 2.36 1.48 0.20
C ALA A 161 3.76 0.84 0.16
N GLY A 162 4.78 1.69 0.09
CA GLY A 162 6.17 1.28 -0.07
C GLY A 162 7.05 1.62 1.13
N VAL A 163 8.35 1.33 0.99
CA VAL A 163 9.38 1.86 1.88
C VAL A 163 10.37 2.71 1.09
N LEU A 164 10.86 3.76 1.74
CA LEU A 164 11.90 4.64 1.22
C LEU A 164 13.22 4.29 1.88
N VAL A 165 14.13 3.70 1.11
CA VAL A 165 15.47 3.32 1.55
C VAL A 165 16.47 4.33 1.00
N CYS A 166 16.89 5.24 1.87
CA CYS A 166 17.92 6.22 1.54
C CYS A 166 19.32 5.73 1.95
N PRO A 167 20.39 6.14 1.23
CA PRO A 167 21.77 5.88 1.63
C PRO A 167 22.14 6.67 2.89
N ASP A 168 23.24 6.28 3.53
CA ASP A 168 23.71 6.91 4.76
C ASP A 168 23.89 8.43 4.60
N GLY A 169 23.44 9.20 5.60
CA GLY A 169 23.50 10.66 5.61
C GLY A 169 22.36 11.36 4.87
N ILE A 170 21.46 10.63 4.20
CA ILE A 170 20.24 11.18 3.57
C ILE A 170 19.05 10.40 4.14
N VAL A 171 18.04 11.08 4.68
CA VAL A 171 16.89 10.40 5.30
C VAL A 171 15.58 10.61 4.56
N ASP A 172 15.46 11.67 3.76
CA ASP A 172 14.21 12.07 3.09
C ASP A 172 14.42 12.57 1.66
N GLY A 173 15.53 12.17 1.04
CA GLY A 173 15.90 12.57 -0.31
C GLY A 173 14.81 12.28 -1.35
N SER A 174 14.92 12.95 -2.49
CA SER A 174 14.08 12.66 -3.64
C SER A 174 14.27 11.21 -4.11
N LEU A 175 13.24 10.61 -4.68
CA LEU A 175 13.31 9.25 -5.23
C LEU A 175 14.07 9.18 -6.55
N THR A 176 14.57 8.02 -6.94
CA THR A 176 15.05 7.77 -8.30
C THR A 176 13.90 7.73 -9.33
N VAL A 177 14.25 7.87 -10.61
CA VAL A 177 13.35 8.16 -11.75
C VAL A 177 12.12 7.26 -11.91
N ASP A 178 12.14 6.05 -11.36
CA ASP A 178 11.02 5.09 -11.44
C ASP A 178 9.78 5.51 -10.62
N TRP A 179 9.91 6.54 -9.78
CA TRP A 179 8.82 7.14 -8.99
C TRP A 179 8.62 8.64 -9.23
N GLY A 180 9.19 9.17 -10.33
CA GLY A 180 8.94 10.55 -10.76
C GLY A 180 9.82 11.64 -10.13
N GLU A 181 10.87 11.29 -9.39
CA GLU A 181 11.86 12.24 -8.87
C GLU A 181 13.30 11.87 -9.31
N LYS A 182 14.27 12.78 -9.20
CA LYS A 182 15.71 12.51 -9.45
C LYS A 182 16.52 12.68 -8.17
N GLY A 183 16.47 11.70 -7.27
CA GLY A 183 17.23 11.72 -6.03
C GLY A 183 17.88 10.38 -5.69
N THR A 184 18.44 10.33 -4.49
CA THR A 184 19.38 9.30 -4.03
C THR A 184 18.70 8.17 -3.26
N CYS A 185 17.44 8.34 -2.86
CA CYS A 185 16.68 7.32 -2.17
C CYS A 185 16.04 6.36 -3.16
N LYS A 186 16.00 5.09 -2.80
CA LYS A 186 15.35 4.05 -3.59
C LYS A 186 14.02 3.67 -2.94
N GLY A 187 12.99 3.52 -3.76
CA GLY A 187 11.67 3.09 -3.31
C GLY A 187 11.51 1.59 -3.55
N SER A 188 11.10 0.85 -2.52
CA SER A 188 10.63 -0.52 -2.69
C SER A 188 9.10 -0.51 -2.75
N GLU A 189 8.58 -0.75 -3.95
CA GLU A 189 7.15 -0.89 -4.21
C GLU A 189 6.57 -1.99 -3.34
N CYS A 190 5.39 -1.75 -2.76
CA CYS A 190 4.74 -2.69 -1.83
C CYS A 190 5.59 -3.08 -0.61
N GLY A 191 6.71 -2.39 -0.35
CA GLY A 191 7.63 -2.74 0.74
C GLY A 191 7.06 -2.50 2.13
N ASP A 192 5.93 -1.79 2.24
CA ASP A 192 5.29 -1.53 3.53
C ASP A 192 4.55 -2.77 4.06
N ALA A 193 5.20 -3.49 4.96
CA ALA A 193 4.61 -4.68 5.59
C ALA A 193 3.42 -4.35 6.52
N TRP A 194 3.16 -3.09 6.82
CA TRP A 194 2.21 -2.63 7.84
C TRP A 194 0.97 -1.95 7.27
N ASP A 195 0.89 -1.70 5.97
CA ASP A 195 -0.26 -1.05 5.33
C ASP A 195 -0.95 -2.05 4.39
N VAL A 196 -2.29 -2.06 4.36
CA VAL A 196 -3.09 -2.87 3.42
C VAL A 196 -2.62 -2.73 1.96
N GLN A 197 -2.13 -1.56 1.57
CA GLN A 197 -1.60 -1.27 0.25
C GLN A 197 -0.14 -1.66 0.02
N GLY A 198 0.54 -2.20 1.02
CA GLY A 198 1.82 -2.87 0.81
C GLY A 198 1.64 -4.35 0.50
N ALA A 199 2.73 -5.12 0.49
CA ALA A 199 2.72 -6.53 0.10
C ALA A 199 1.74 -7.37 0.92
N THR A 200 0.78 -8.00 0.25
CA THR A 200 -0.28 -8.79 0.86
C THR A 200 0.18 -10.23 1.08
N ARG A 201 -0.19 -10.81 2.24
CA ARG A 201 -0.12 -12.26 2.47
C ARG A 201 -1.53 -12.83 2.61
N SER A 202 -1.69 -14.11 2.27
CA SER A 202 -2.99 -14.77 2.19
C SER A 202 -3.79 -14.75 3.51
N TRP A 203 -3.13 -14.67 4.66
CA TRP A 203 -3.74 -14.73 5.99
C TRP A 203 -3.82 -13.37 6.71
N MET A 204 -3.49 -12.26 6.06
CA MET A 204 -3.29 -10.96 6.73
C MET A 204 -4.24 -9.88 6.21
N PHE A 205 -4.97 -9.25 7.13
CA PHE A 205 -5.69 -8.01 6.91
C PHE A 205 -4.95 -6.91 7.68
N LYS A 206 -4.09 -6.19 6.98
CA LYS A 206 -3.33 -5.08 7.56
C LYS A 206 -4.21 -3.83 7.63
N PRO A 207 -4.01 -2.94 8.61
CA PRO A 207 -4.74 -1.68 8.67
C PRO A 207 -4.26 -0.72 7.57
N LEU A 208 -5.03 0.33 7.32
CA LEU A 208 -4.64 1.42 6.43
C LEU A 208 -3.80 2.44 7.22
N SER A 209 -2.68 2.90 6.65
CA SER A 209 -1.84 3.88 7.35
C SER A 209 -2.54 5.23 7.56
N SER A 210 -2.15 5.90 8.64
CA SER A 210 -2.65 7.22 9.02
C SER A 210 -2.59 8.27 7.90
N PRO A 211 -1.53 8.41 7.07
CA PRO A 211 -1.55 9.35 5.94
C PRO A 211 -2.69 9.10 4.95
N ASN A 212 -3.04 7.84 4.70
CA ASN A 212 -4.15 7.47 3.82
C ASN A 212 -5.50 7.81 4.45
N ARG A 213 -5.68 7.52 5.74
CA ARG A 213 -6.90 7.86 6.50
C ARG A 213 -7.09 9.38 6.62
N ILE A 214 -6.01 10.14 6.88
CA ILE A 214 -6.04 11.61 6.96
C ILE A 214 -6.39 12.23 5.59
N ARG A 215 -5.77 11.76 4.51
CA ARG A 215 -6.01 12.31 3.16
C ARG A 215 -7.47 12.24 2.74
N LEU A 216 -8.16 11.16 3.11
CA LEU A 216 -9.58 10.97 2.78
C LEU A 216 -10.53 11.49 3.87
N GLY A 217 -10.01 12.06 4.96
CA GLY A 217 -10.82 12.54 6.08
C GLY A 217 -11.48 11.43 6.91
N TRP A 218 -10.98 10.20 6.82
CA TRP A 218 -11.45 9.04 7.60
C TRP A 218 -10.80 8.96 8.98
N LEU A 219 -9.73 9.73 9.22
CA LEU A 219 -9.22 9.97 10.55
C LEU A 219 -9.73 11.34 11.03
N PRO A 220 -10.61 11.39 12.05
CA PRO A 220 -11.14 12.65 12.56
C PRO A 220 -10.04 13.60 13.05
N ALA A 221 -10.28 14.91 12.93
CA ALA A 221 -9.28 15.95 13.21
C ALA A 221 -8.80 16.01 14.67
N ASP A 222 -9.55 15.44 15.61
CA ASP A 222 -9.16 15.32 17.03
C ASP A 222 -8.31 14.07 17.31
N ARG A 223 -8.10 13.21 16.30
CA ARG A 223 -7.32 11.97 16.39
C ARG A 223 -5.90 12.11 15.87
N TYR A 224 -5.56 13.24 15.25
CA TYR A 224 -4.19 13.55 14.83
C TYR A 224 -3.84 15.02 15.07
N GLU A 225 -2.56 15.28 15.29
CA GLU A 225 -2.05 16.64 15.54
C GLU A 225 -1.41 17.16 14.26
N VAL A 226 -1.70 18.40 13.87
CA VAL A 226 -0.99 19.06 12.78
C VAL A 226 0.01 20.04 13.38
N VAL A 227 1.29 19.71 13.32
CA VAL A 227 2.37 20.62 13.70
C VAL A 227 2.51 21.67 12.61
N LYS A 228 2.15 22.91 12.93
CA LYS A 228 2.19 24.06 12.03
C LYS A 228 3.14 25.12 12.55
N GLY A 229 3.79 25.81 11.63
CA GLY A 229 4.58 27.00 11.93
C GLY A 229 6.06 26.70 12.12
N ALA A 230 6.86 27.69 11.76
CA ALA A 230 8.30 27.65 11.85
C ALA A 230 8.75 28.04 13.27
N GLY A 231 9.83 27.43 13.78
CA GLY A 231 10.38 27.70 15.11
C GLY A 231 9.59 27.02 16.25
N VAL A 232 8.75 26.04 15.92
CA VAL A 232 7.95 25.30 16.91
C VAL A 232 8.80 24.19 17.51
N ASN A 233 8.69 24.00 18.82
CA ASN A 233 9.21 22.81 19.50
C ASN A 233 8.11 22.25 20.39
N GLN A 234 7.49 21.15 19.94
CA GLN A 234 6.31 20.58 20.56
C GLN A 234 6.59 19.16 21.04
N LYS A 235 6.10 18.85 22.24
CA LYS A 235 6.06 17.48 22.76
C LYS A 235 4.68 16.90 22.49
N VAL A 236 4.62 15.76 21.81
CA VAL A 236 3.37 15.11 21.42
C VAL A 236 3.40 13.66 21.86
N THR A 237 2.32 13.13 22.40
CA THR A 237 2.20 11.70 22.73
C THR A 237 1.13 11.08 21.84
N ILE A 238 1.52 10.06 21.08
CA ILE A 238 0.60 9.26 20.24
C ILE A 238 0.42 7.87 20.84
N ARG A 239 -0.77 7.31 20.64
CA ARG A 239 -1.11 5.90 20.90
C ARG A 239 -0.95 5.09 19.61
N SER A 240 -1.13 3.77 19.72
CA SER A 240 -1.25 2.91 18.53
C SER A 240 -2.29 3.45 17.54
N ARG A 241 -2.02 3.30 16.24
CA ARG A 241 -2.95 3.68 15.16
C ARG A 241 -4.34 3.03 15.24
N ASP A 242 -4.40 1.86 15.87
CA ASP A 242 -5.62 1.07 16.05
C ASP A 242 -6.40 1.46 17.32
N ASN A 243 -5.86 2.35 18.16
CA ASN A 243 -6.57 2.77 19.36
C ASN A 243 -7.87 3.49 18.99
N GLU A 244 -8.94 3.28 19.75
CA GLU A 244 -10.23 3.93 19.53
C GLU A 244 -10.25 5.40 19.98
N SER A 245 -9.31 5.80 20.84
CA SER A 245 -9.32 7.13 21.46
C SER A 245 -7.93 7.76 21.56
N GLY A 246 -7.93 9.09 21.69
CA GLY A 246 -6.71 9.89 21.81
C GLY A 246 -6.00 10.07 20.47
N LEU A 247 -4.85 10.75 20.56
CA LEU A 247 -4.02 11.03 19.41
C LEU A 247 -3.34 9.76 18.92
N VAL A 248 -3.46 9.44 17.64
CA VAL A 248 -2.85 8.23 17.04
C VAL A 248 -1.87 8.55 15.93
N ALA A 249 -1.88 9.79 15.44
CA ALA A 249 -0.96 10.25 14.42
C ALA A 249 -0.52 11.70 14.62
N VAL A 250 0.59 12.07 14.00
CA VAL A 250 1.01 13.45 13.83
C VAL A 250 1.25 13.71 12.36
N GLN A 251 0.85 14.88 11.87
CA GLN A 251 1.23 15.43 10.59
C GLN A 251 2.17 16.62 10.83
N ALA A 252 3.38 16.57 10.29
CA ALA A 252 4.37 17.63 10.40
C ALA A 252 4.87 18.03 9.01
N THR A 253 4.96 19.34 8.74
CA THR A 253 5.47 19.83 7.46
C THR A 253 6.84 20.47 7.69
N ASP A 254 7.81 20.05 6.89
CA ASP A 254 9.09 20.72 6.80
C ASP A 254 8.88 22.12 6.18
N PRO A 255 9.10 23.21 6.93
CA PRO A 255 8.88 24.56 6.43
C PRO A 255 9.84 24.93 5.30
N THR A 256 11.04 24.33 5.26
CA THR A 256 12.06 24.65 4.24
C THR A 256 11.70 24.06 2.87
N THR A 257 11.16 22.84 2.85
CA THR A 257 10.86 22.13 1.59
C THR A 257 9.38 22.05 1.25
N GLY A 258 8.50 22.34 2.21
CA GLY A 258 7.05 22.14 2.11
C GLY A 258 6.62 20.66 2.16
N ARG A 259 7.55 19.71 2.35
CA ARG A 259 7.20 18.28 2.43
C ARG A 259 6.49 17.95 3.72
N THR A 260 5.40 17.19 3.61
CA THR A 260 4.64 16.69 4.75
C THR A 260 5.05 15.26 5.10
N PHE A 261 5.29 15.05 6.39
CA PHE A 261 5.55 13.77 7.02
C PHE A 261 4.45 13.43 8.02
N TYR A 262 4.27 12.14 8.23
CA TYR A 262 3.28 11.59 9.13
C TYR A 262 3.98 10.65 10.11
N VAL A 263 3.59 10.69 11.38
CA VAL A 263 4.11 9.79 12.41
C VAL A 263 2.96 8.98 12.97
N GLU A 264 3.12 7.67 13.03
CA GLU A 264 2.18 6.75 13.69
C GLU A 264 2.94 5.70 14.50
N LEU A 265 2.21 4.92 15.30
CA LEU A 265 2.75 3.84 16.11
C LEU A 265 2.06 2.52 15.72
N SER A 266 2.85 1.54 15.24
CA SER A 266 2.39 0.17 15.03
C SER A 266 2.66 -0.70 16.26
N GLN A 267 1.76 -1.65 16.55
CA GLN A 267 1.82 -2.55 17.72
C GLN A 267 1.22 -3.92 17.42
N PRO A 268 1.58 -5.00 18.13
CA PRO A 268 1.06 -6.36 17.91
C PRO A 268 -0.39 -6.56 18.38
N VAL A 269 -1.27 -5.60 18.12
CA VAL A 269 -2.68 -5.60 18.53
C VAL A 269 -3.57 -5.66 17.30
N ASP A 270 -4.80 -6.13 17.49
CA ASP A 270 -5.84 -6.13 16.45
C ASP A 270 -5.35 -6.67 15.09
N ARG A 271 -5.41 -5.84 14.05
CA ARG A 271 -5.02 -6.19 12.67
C ARG A 271 -3.51 -6.25 12.46
N ASP A 272 -2.76 -5.60 13.34
CA ASP A 272 -1.30 -5.66 13.35
C ASP A 272 -0.75 -6.91 14.02
N LYS A 273 -1.59 -7.68 14.72
CA LYS A 273 -1.16 -8.88 15.41
C LYS A 273 -0.61 -9.95 14.46
N GLY A 274 0.64 -10.34 14.70
CA GLY A 274 1.30 -11.42 13.96
C GLY A 274 1.80 -10.99 12.58
N ILE A 275 1.80 -9.69 12.26
CA ILE A 275 2.46 -9.18 11.04
C ILE A 275 3.98 -9.29 11.15
N GLU A 276 4.53 -9.08 12.35
CA GLU A 276 5.91 -9.47 12.63
C GLU A 276 6.09 -10.95 12.35
N ASP A 277 7.09 -11.27 11.53
CA ASP A 277 7.51 -12.64 11.36
C ASP A 277 8.18 -13.09 12.66
N PRO A 278 7.69 -14.14 13.35
CA PRO A 278 8.28 -14.59 14.62
C PRO A 278 9.75 -15.01 14.48
N ASP A 279 10.22 -15.26 13.26
CA ASP A 279 11.61 -15.60 12.97
C ASP A 279 12.53 -14.37 12.75
N GLY A 280 12.00 -13.15 12.87
CA GLY A 280 12.79 -11.93 12.71
C GLY A 280 13.28 -11.72 11.27
N ARG A 281 12.47 -12.12 10.28
CA ARG A 281 12.86 -12.11 8.86
C ARG A 281 13.44 -10.75 8.44
N ILE A 282 14.69 -10.82 7.99
CA ILE A 282 15.39 -9.73 7.31
C ILE A 282 15.00 -9.81 5.85
N THR A 283 14.38 -8.75 5.33
CA THR A 283 14.13 -8.61 3.91
C THR A 283 15.21 -7.73 3.29
N GLU A 284 15.72 -8.12 2.13
CA GLU A 284 16.57 -7.22 1.35
C GLU A 284 15.68 -6.37 0.45
N ALA A 285 15.82 -5.05 0.56
CA ALA A 285 15.15 -4.10 -0.31
C ALA A 285 16.15 -3.01 -0.68
N GLU A 286 16.32 -2.79 -1.99
CA GLU A 286 17.14 -1.71 -2.53
C GLU A 286 18.61 -1.70 -2.07
N GLY A 287 19.14 -2.86 -1.68
CA GLY A 287 20.50 -3.03 -1.18
C GLY A 287 20.64 -2.87 0.34
N ALA A 288 19.54 -2.68 1.07
CA ALA A 288 19.52 -2.67 2.52
C ALA A 288 18.87 -3.93 3.10
N LYS A 289 19.40 -4.41 4.22
CA LYS A 289 18.79 -5.43 5.06
C LYS A 289 17.82 -4.78 6.03
N LEU A 290 16.55 -5.13 5.93
CA LEU A 290 15.46 -4.51 6.67
C LEU A 290 14.81 -5.52 7.63
N ARG A 291 14.77 -5.18 8.91
CA ARG A 291 14.06 -5.94 9.95
C ARG A 291 12.66 -5.37 10.12
N ARG A 292 11.67 -6.23 9.98
CA ARG A 292 10.29 -5.91 10.37
C ARG A 292 10.21 -5.82 11.88
N GLY A 293 9.51 -4.81 12.37
CA GLY A 293 9.11 -4.75 13.75
C GLY A 293 8.05 -3.69 14.05
N TYR A 294 7.49 -3.75 15.24
CA TYR A 294 6.57 -2.76 15.77
C TYR A 294 7.32 -1.56 16.35
N GLY A 295 6.76 -0.37 16.17
CA GLY A 295 7.33 0.85 16.73
C GLY A 295 6.83 2.09 16.03
N VAL A 296 7.56 3.20 16.20
CA VAL A 296 7.20 4.45 15.56
C VAL A 296 7.51 4.36 14.07
N ARG A 297 6.57 4.76 13.24
CA ARG A 297 6.73 4.79 11.79
C ARG A 297 6.64 6.25 11.34
N ILE A 298 7.59 6.67 10.51
CA ILE A 298 7.56 7.97 9.84
C ILE A 298 7.25 7.71 8.38
N LEU A 299 6.19 8.33 7.85
CA LEU A 299 5.71 8.13 6.49
C LEU A 299 5.64 9.45 5.74
N ARG A 300 5.64 9.40 4.41
CA ARG A 300 5.30 10.53 3.54
C ARG A 300 4.56 10.03 2.30
N TYR A 301 3.90 10.94 1.59
CA TYR A 301 3.46 10.63 0.24
C TYR A 301 4.59 10.79 -0.77
N VAL A 302 4.53 9.96 -1.79
CA VAL A 302 5.37 9.98 -2.97
C VAL A 302 4.43 9.99 -4.17
N GLY A 303 4.62 10.93 -5.09
CA GLY A 303 3.77 11.02 -6.28
C GLY A 303 2.27 11.11 -5.95
N LYS A 304 1.44 10.43 -6.76
CA LYS A 304 -0.02 10.45 -6.60
C LYS A 304 -0.51 9.22 -5.83
N GLY A 305 -0.75 9.39 -4.53
CA GLY A 305 -1.48 8.40 -3.71
C GLY A 305 -0.65 7.24 -3.15
N THR A 306 0.66 7.20 -3.38
CA THR A 306 1.58 6.22 -2.78
C THR A 306 2.09 6.74 -1.45
N SER A 307 1.83 6.01 -0.36
CA SER A 307 2.45 6.26 0.93
C SER A 307 3.76 5.48 1.05
N ALA A 308 4.82 6.11 1.55
CA ALA A 308 6.11 5.45 1.77
C ALA A 308 6.57 5.62 3.22
N MET A 309 6.93 4.52 3.87
CA MET A 309 7.59 4.55 5.18
C MET A 309 9.06 4.92 5.00
N VAL A 310 9.50 5.97 5.69
CA VAL A 310 10.88 6.45 5.72
C VAL A 310 11.69 5.57 6.67
N VAL A 311 12.58 4.76 6.09
CA VAL A 311 13.39 3.81 6.86
C VAL A 311 14.51 4.56 7.60
N PRO A 312 14.69 4.37 8.92
CA PRO A 312 15.83 4.90 9.67
C PRO A 312 17.14 4.54 8.98
N THR A 313 18.08 5.47 8.85
CA THR A 313 19.40 5.22 8.22
C THR A 313 20.33 4.43 9.13
N ALA A 314 20.16 4.56 10.45
CA ALA A 314 20.94 3.81 11.42
C ALA A 314 20.71 2.30 11.27
N ALA A 315 21.79 1.56 11.04
CA ALA A 315 21.80 0.11 11.10
C ALA A 315 22.21 -0.37 12.50
N GLY A 316 21.67 -1.51 12.93
CA GLY A 316 22.16 -2.23 14.09
C GLY A 316 23.62 -2.69 13.90
N SER A 317 24.21 -3.22 14.97
CA SER A 317 25.59 -3.78 14.91
C SER A 317 25.73 -4.95 13.93
N ASP A 318 24.63 -5.53 13.49
CA ASP A 318 24.51 -6.58 12.49
C ASP A 318 24.35 -6.06 11.05
N GLY A 319 24.37 -4.74 10.85
CA GLY A 319 24.17 -4.10 9.55
C GLY A 319 22.72 -4.12 9.07
N VAL A 320 21.76 -4.40 9.95
CA VAL A 320 20.34 -4.47 9.62
C VAL A 320 19.63 -3.21 10.13
N ARG A 321 18.87 -2.55 9.24
CA ARG A 321 18.03 -1.39 9.56
C ARG A 321 16.65 -1.85 9.99
N ASN A 322 16.00 -1.12 10.89
CA ASN A 322 14.65 -1.45 11.33
C ASN A 322 13.59 -0.76 10.44
N LEU A 323 12.44 -1.39 10.22
CA LEU A 323 11.26 -0.77 9.61
C LEU A 323 10.40 -0.01 10.63
N TYR A 324 11.06 0.56 11.64
CA TYR A 324 10.49 1.39 12.69
C TYR A 324 11.61 2.20 13.35
N TRP A 325 11.23 3.33 13.93
CA TRP A 325 12.08 4.22 14.71
C TRP A 325 11.97 3.88 16.21
N SER A 326 13.11 3.72 16.86
CA SER A 326 13.26 3.36 18.27
C SER A 326 13.37 4.60 19.15
N ALA A 327 13.08 4.45 20.44
CA ALA A 327 13.32 5.52 21.41
C ALA A 327 14.81 5.93 21.42
N GLY A 328 15.07 7.23 21.45
CA GLY A 328 16.39 7.84 21.31
C GLY A 328 16.78 8.17 19.87
N GLU A 329 16.10 7.60 18.86
CA GLU A 329 16.37 7.94 17.47
C GLU A 329 15.73 9.28 17.07
N THR A 330 16.34 9.92 16.09
CA THR A 330 15.89 11.21 15.56
C THR A 330 15.88 11.15 14.04
N PHE A 331 14.73 11.50 13.47
CA PHE A 331 14.60 11.85 12.06
C PHE A 331 14.81 13.36 11.91
N GLU A 332 15.65 13.75 10.97
CA GLU A 332 15.89 15.16 10.64
C GLU A 332 15.99 15.29 9.13
N THR A 333 15.09 16.07 8.53
CA THR A 333 15.07 16.29 7.08
C THR A 333 16.42 16.81 6.60
N THR A 334 16.79 16.51 5.36
CA THR A 334 18.11 16.86 4.79
C THR A 334 18.42 18.35 4.88
N GLU A 335 17.41 19.22 4.72
CA GLU A 335 17.53 20.68 4.85
C GLU A 335 17.39 21.20 6.29
N ALA A 336 17.39 20.30 7.28
CA ALA A 336 17.25 20.55 8.71
C ALA A 336 15.98 21.34 9.12
N GLY A 337 14.98 21.46 8.24
CA GLY A 337 13.77 22.22 8.52
C GLY A 337 12.79 21.55 9.48
N LEU A 338 12.79 20.21 9.53
CA LEU A 338 11.99 19.40 10.44
C LEU A 338 12.84 18.36 11.16
N ARG A 339 12.68 18.30 12.48
CA ARG A 339 13.28 17.31 13.37
C ARG A 339 12.21 16.61 14.20
N ILE A 340 12.21 15.28 14.18
CA ILE A 340 11.31 14.41 14.96
C ILE A 340 12.16 13.47 15.78
N GLU A 341 12.17 13.66 17.10
CA GLU A 341 12.82 12.76 18.04
C GLU A 341 11.82 11.84 18.72
N ILE A 342 12.16 10.56 18.77
CA ILE A 342 11.39 9.55 19.51
C ILE A 342 11.87 9.56 20.96
N VAL A 343 11.23 10.33 21.82
CA VAL A 343 11.64 10.49 23.23
C VAL A 343 11.45 9.19 24.02
N SER A 344 10.31 8.53 23.82
CA SER A 344 10.00 7.24 24.46
C SER A 344 9.02 6.43 23.61
N ASN A 345 9.07 5.11 23.77
CA ASN A 345 8.08 4.18 23.25
C ASN A 345 7.97 3.02 24.26
N ASP A 346 6.80 2.83 24.87
CA ASP A 346 6.54 1.75 25.83
C ASP A 346 5.75 0.58 25.22
N GLY A 347 5.53 0.61 23.90
CA GLY A 347 4.76 -0.40 23.18
C GLY A 347 3.25 -0.25 23.31
N GLY A 348 2.75 0.78 24.02
CA GLY A 348 1.34 1.23 24.04
C GLY A 348 1.19 2.67 23.53
N GLN A 349 2.20 3.50 23.76
CA GLN A 349 2.27 4.90 23.38
C GLN A 349 3.72 5.31 23.08
N ALA A 350 3.87 6.32 22.23
CA ALA A 350 5.14 6.94 21.91
C ALA A 350 5.08 8.44 22.19
N THR A 351 6.14 8.97 22.79
CA THR A 351 6.31 10.41 22.99
C THR A 351 7.32 10.94 21.99
N LEU A 352 6.91 11.96 21.26
CA LEU A 352 7.67 12.63 20.22
C LEU A 352 8.07 14.02 20.69
N ARG A 353 9.24 14.48 20.25
CA ARG A 353 9.62 15.89 20.31
C ARG A 353 9.85 16.38 18.89
N ILE A 354 9.01 17.29 18.45
CA ILE A 354 8.95 17.77 17.07
C ILE A 354 9.41 19.21 17.05
N GLY A 355 10.50 19.45 16.34
CA GLY A 355 11.08 20.77 16.11
C GLY A 355 10.94 21.17 14.65
N THR A 356 10.50 22.40 14.38
CA THR A 356 10.65 23.04 13.08
C THR A 356 11.62 24.20 13.23
N THR A 357 12.52 24.40 12.27
CA THR A 357 13.30 25.64 12.24
C THR A 357 12.35 26.80 11.96
N ALA A 358 12.67 28.00 12.47
CA ALA A 358 12.01 29.19 11.94
C ALA A 358 12.31 29.27 10.45
N ASP A 359 11.42 29.88 9.65
CA ASP A 359 11.77 30.38 8.33
C ASP A 359 12.88 31.39 8.61
N GLY A 360 14.11 30.90 8.58
CA GLY A 360 15.28 31.72 8.75
C GLY A 360 15.25 32.65 7.55
N GLU A 361 15.19 33.94 7.85
CA GLU A 361 16.07 34.92 7.20
C GLU A 361 17.29 34.17 6.69
N GLU A 362 17.26 33.87 5.39
CA GLU A 362 18.39 33.30 4.67
C GLU A 362 19.60 34.10 5.15
N PRO A 363 20.69 33.49 5.64
CA PRO A 363 21.91 34.26 5.79
C PRO A 363 22.23 34.68 4.36
N LEU A 364 21.87 35.91 3.99
CA LEU A 364 22.04 36.48 2.67
C LEU A 364 23.44 36.10 2.25
N ARG A 365 23.52 35.13 1.35
CA ARG A 365 24.78 34.77 0.74
C ARG A 365 25.20 36.07 0.05
N ALA A 366 26.29 36.67 0.52
CA ALA A 366 26.81 37.89 -0.07
C ALA A 366 26.83 37.70 -1.60
N PRO A 367 26.23 38.60 -2.38
CA PRO A 367 26.02 38.37 -3.79
C PRO A 367 27.37 38.09 -4.44
N ALA A 368 27.44 36.94 -5.12
CA ALA A 368 28.57 36.65 -6.00
C ALA A 368 28.66 37.79 -7.05
N PRO A 369 29.86 38.28 -7.38
CA PRO A 369 30.00 39.33 -8.38
C PRO A 369 29.40 38.86 -9.70
N ALA A 370 28.57 39.72 -10.30
CA ALA A 370 27.82 39.45 -11.51
C ALA A 370 28.74 38.97 -12.65
N VAL A 371 28.47 37.78 -13.18
CA VAL A 371 29.02 37.35 -14.46
C VAL A 371 28.05 37.84 -15.53
N ALA A 372 28.53 38.75 -16.36
CA ALA A 372 27.78 39.32 -17.46
C ALA A 372 27.70 38.34 -18.64
N GLY A 373 26.50 38.22 -19.22
CA GLY A 373 26.25 37.79 -20.59
C GLY A 373 26.00 36.29 -20.78
N LEU A 374 24.78 35.94 -21.19
CA LEU A 374 24.43 35.83 -22.61
C LEU A 374 22.90 35.64 -22.75
N ASP A 375 22.32 36.48 -23.59
CA ASP A 375 20.95 36.39 -24.10
C ASP A 375 20.79 35.23 -25.10
N GLU A 376 19.61 34.60 -25.11
CA GLU A 376 18.75 34.30 -26.28
C GLU A 376 17.58 33.39 -25.80
N ASP A 377 16.34 33.85 -25.65
CA ASP A 377 15.29 34.19 -26.63
C ASP A 377 14.36 33.00 -27.03
N THR A 378 13.16 32.99 -26.40
CA THR A 378 11.80 32.48 -26.78
C THR A 378 11.54 31.06 -27.37
N PRO A 379 10.28 30.52 -27.37
CA PRO A 379 9.03 30.96 -26.74
C PRO A 379 8.24 29.88 -25.95
N ALA A 380 7.21 30.35 -25.24
CA ALA A 380 6.18 29.55 -24.59
C ALA A 380 5.31 28.73 -25.57
N HIS A 381 5.10 27.47 -25.25
CA HIS A 381 3.94 26.65 -25.63
C HIS A 381 3.34 26.17 -24.30
N GLY A 382 2.13 26.54 -23.92
CA GLY A 382 0.91 26.27 -24.68
C GLY A 382 0.30 25.02 -24.06
N ASP A 383 -0.33 25.21 -22.89
CA ASP A 383 -1.11 24.22 -22.15
C ASP A 383 -2.21 23.65 -23.06
N ALA A 384 -2.00 22.41 -23.49
CA ALA A 384 -3.02 21.58 -24.09
C ALA A 384 -3.31 20.47 -23.07
N GLY A 385 -4.46 20.58 -22.41
CA GLY A 385 -4.97 19.55 -21.52
C GLY A 385 -5.11 18.23 -22.27
N ASP A 386 -4.58 17.18 -21.67
CA ASP A 386 -4.71 15.79 -22.13
C ASP A 386 -5.50 14.95 -21.10
N PRO A 387 -6.19 13.89 -21.57
CA PRO A 387 -7.38 13.31 -20.93
C PRO A 387 -7.05 12.44 -19.72
N ALA A 388 -8.09 12.11 -18.95
CA ALA A 388 -8.04 11.24 -17.78
C ALA A 388 -7.31 9.91 -18.06
N ASP A 389 -6.09 9.80 -17.54
CA ASP A 389 -5.29 8.58 -17.56
C ASP A 389 -5.75 7.66 -16.42
N THR A 390 -6.48 6.60 -16.77
CA THR A 390 -6.71 5.45 -15.87
C THR A 390 -5.46 4.57 -15.88
N ALA A 391 -4.49 4.87 -15.02
CA ALA A 391 -3.33 4.00 -14.85
C ALA A 391 -3.76 2.66 -14.21
N THR A 392 -3.47 1.55 -14.88
CA THR A 392 -3.40 0.23 -14.25
C THR A 392 -2.18 0.19 -13.34
N ALA A 393 -2.37 -0.13 -12.06
CA ALA A 393 -1.24 -0.39 -11.17
C ALA A 393 -0.49 -1.65 -11.60
N ASP A 394 0.82 -1.66 -11.35
CA ASP A 394 1.67 -2.84 -11.51
C ASP A 394 1.19 -3.98 -10.60
N PRO A 395 1.38 -5.24 -11.01
CA PRO A 395 0.84 -6.40 -10.30
C PRO A 395 1.38 -6.56 -8.87
N ALA A 396 0.50 -6.62 -7.86
CA ALA A 396 0.89 -6.92 -6.48
C ALA A 396 1.41 -8.38 -6.37
N PRO A 397 2.67 -8.62 -5.93
CA PRO A 397 3.16 -9.99 -5.75
C PRO A 397 2.51 -10.62 -4.52
N ALA A 398 1.90 -11.80 -4.70
CA ALA A 398 1.51 -12.65 -3.58
C ALA A 398 2.78 -13.27 -2.96
N ALA A 399 3.15 -12.85 -1.75
CA ALA A 399 4.18 -13.55 -1.00
C ALA A 399 3.57 -14.85 -0.43
N ASP A 400 4.16 -15.98 -0.84
CA ASP A 400 3.87 -17.37 -0.47
C ASP A 400 2.66 -18.05 -1.16
N ALA A 401 2.92 -18.60 -2.36
CA ALA A 401 2.15 -19.70 -2.93
C ALA A 401 3.03 -20.95 -3.02
N ALA A 402 3.37 -21.55 -1.88
CA ALA A 402 3.83 -22.94 -1.83
C ALA A 402 2.66 -23.80 -1.33
N ALA A 403 1.95 -24.42 -2.27
CA ALA A 403 0.88 -25.36 -1.97
C ALA A 403 1.44 -26.62 -1.30
N GLU A 404 0.95 -26.94 -0.10
CA GLU A 404 1.10 -28.26 0.50
C GLU A 404 0.41 -29.31 -0.39
N LYS A 405 1.20 -30.24 -0.95
CA LYS A 405 0.67 -31.43 -1.63
C LYS A 405 0.38 -32.51 -0.59
N PRO A 406 -0.80 -33.17 -0.59
CA PRO A 406 -1.01 -34.35 0.23
C PRO A 406 -0.22 -35.53 -0.34
N THR A 407 0.65 -36.12 0.46
CA THR A 407 1.31 -37.40 0.17
C THR A 407 0.31 -38.54 0.32
N ASP A 408 -0.05 -39.15 -0.80
CA ASP A 408 -0.71 -40.45 -0.82
C ASP A 408 0.32 -41.58 -0.94
N THR A 409 0.03 -42.67 -0.26
CA THR A 409 0.89 -43.81 0.04
C THR A 409 0.87 -44.89 -1.06
N THR A 410 1.99 -45.63 -1.18
CA THR A 410 2.20 -46.94 -1.88
C THR A 410 2.21 -46.91 -3.42
N THR A 411 3.03 -47.62 -4.20
CA THR A 411 3.94 -48.77 -3.99
C THR A 411 4.94 -48.86 -5.18
N GLU A 412 6.15 -49.35 -4.88
CA GLU A 412 7.18 -50.03 -5.68
C GLU A 412 7.24 -50.05 -7.23
N ALA A 413 8.50 -49.88 -7.70
CA ALA A 413 9.24 -50.72 -8.67
C ALA A 413 9.62 -50.14 -10.06
N SER A 414 10.94 -49.91 -10.18
CA SER A 414 11.83 -50.34 -11.28
C SER A 414 11.87 -49.58 -12.62
N THR A 415 12.99 -48.87 -12.83
CA THR A 415 13.63 -48.57 -14.13
C THR A 415 14.46 -49.79 -14.64
N PRO A 416 15.17 -49.79 -15.80
CA PRO A 416 15.26 -48.83 -16.93
C PRO A 416 15.24 -49.48 -18.35
N ASN A 417 15.20 -48.66 -19.42
CA ASN A 417 16.13 -48.67 -20.58
C ASN A 417 15.54 -47.94 -21.81
N LEU A 418 16.18 -46.85 -22.24
CA LEU A 418 17.00 -46.68 -23.47
C LEU A 418 16.25 -46.76 -24.81
N ALA A 419 16.15 -45.62 -25.52
CA ALA A 419 17.01 -45.29 -26.68
C ALA A 419 16.37 -44.28 -27.67
N SER A 420 17.12 -43.21 -27.94
CA SER A 420 17.47 -42.68 -29.28
C SER A 420 16.46 -41.92 -30.18
N SER A 421 16.98 -40.77 -30.67
CA SER A 421 16.74 -40.01 -31.92
C SER A 421 15.67 -38.90 -31.86
N GLY A 422 15.89 -37.69 -32.37
CA GLY A 422 17.04 -37.03 -32.98
C GLY A 422 16.70 -35.54 -33.23
N THR A 423 17.73 -34.70 -33.33
CA THR A 423 17.83 -33.38 -34.01
C THR A 423 16.62 -32.43 -34.03
N ASP A 424 16.75 -31.24 -33.43
CA ASP A 424 17.03 -30.03 -34.23
C ASP A 424 17.42 -28.80 -33.40
N LEU A 425 18.30 -27.99 -34.01
CA LEU A 425 18.84 -26.72 -33.54
C LEU A 425 17.82 -25.60 -33.70
N SER A 426 17.64 -24.78 -32.66
CA SER A 426 17.37 -23.35 -32.84
C SER A 426 17.93 -22.55 -31.66
N ILE A 427 18.83 -21.64 -32.00
CA ILE A 427 19.50 -20.67 -31.14
C ILE A 427 18.46 -19.72 -30.56
N GLY A 428 18.34 -19.67 -29.23
CA GLY A 428 17.56 -18.70 -28.48
C GLY A 428 18.36 -18.24 -27.28
N VAL A 429 18.57 -16.92 -27.20
CA VAL A 429 19.36 -16.21 -26.19
C VAL A 429 18.89 -16.57 -24.78
N LEU A 430 19.78 -17.13 -23.96
CA LEU A 430 19.53 -17.36 -22.53
C LEU A 430 19.53 -16.02 -21.78
N GLY A 431 18.35 -15.54 -21.43
CA GLY A 431 18.15 -14.62 -20.31
C GLY A 431 18.23 -15.41 -19.00
N LEU A 432 19.20 -15.07 -18.17
CA LEU A 432 19.50 -15.69 -16.90
C LEU A 432 18.37 -15.41 -15.88
N VAL A 433 17.47 -16.37 -15.66
CA VAL A 433 16.55 -16.36 -14.52
C VAL A 433 17.25 -17.06 -13.35
N LEU A 434 17.70 -16.28 -12.36
CA LEU A 434 18.21 -16.82 -11.10
C LEU A 434 17.06 -17.44 -10.31
N VAL A 435 17.00 -18.77 -10.28
CA VAL A 435 16.20 -19.53 -9.30
C VAL A 435 17.12 -19.87 -8.13
N CYS A 436 16.99 -19.13 -7.02
CA CYS A 436 17.68 -19.46 -5.77
C CYS A 436 16.85 -20.51 -4.99
N ALA A 437 17.13 -21.79 -5.23
CA ALA A 437 16.71 -22.87 -4.35
C ALA A 437 17.73 -23.02 -3.20
N GLY A 438 17.36 -22.62 -1.99
CA GLY A 438 18.16 -22.80 -0.78
C GLY A 438 17.86 -24.15 -0.11
N ALA A 439 18.88 -25.00 0.01
CA ALA A 439 18.80 -26.29 0.69
C ALA A 439 18.66 -26.12 2.20
N GLY A 440 17.58 -26.64 2.78
CA GLY A 440 17.36 -26.73 4.22
C GLY A 440 17.79 -28.10 4.76
N ALA A 441 18.85 -28.13 5.57
CA ALA A 441 19.22 -29.28 6.37
C ALA A 441 18.29 -29.38 7.60
N PHE A 442 17.54 -30.48 7.70
CA PHE A 442 16.68 -30.77 8.85
C PHE A 442 17.49 -31.36 10.02
N MET A 443 17.47 -30.68 11.17
CA MET A 443 17.86 -31.24 12.46
C MET A 443 16.59 -31.55 13.26
N ILE A 444 16.36 -32.83 13.55
CA ILE A 444 15.20 -33.33 14.29
C ILE A 444 15.39 -33.03 15.79
N GLY A 445 14.66 -32.04 16.31
CA GLY A 445 14.53 -31.76 17.73
C GLY A 445 13.20 -32.29 18.28
N ARG A 446 13.26 -33.29 19.17
CA ARG A 446 12.11 -33.88 19.86
C ARG A 446 11.46 -32.90 20.85
N SER A 447 10.21 -32.53 20.63
CA SER A 447 9.39 -31.80 21.63
C SER A 447 8.80 -32.74 22.69
N ARG A 448 9.06 -32.48 23.97
CA ARG A 448 8.38 -33.12 25.11
C ARG A 448 7.05 -32.40 25.39
N LEU A 449 5.97 -33.18 25.47
CA LEU A 449 4.68 -32.77 26.00
C LEU A 449 4.81 -32.20 27.41
N VAL A 450 4.20 -31.03 27.66
CA VAL A 450 3.80 -30.62 29.01
C VAL A 450 2.28 -30.59 29.09
N ARG A 451 1.80 -31.36 30.05
CA ARG A 451 0.43 -31.67 30.42
C ARG A 451 -0.23 -30.46 31.09
N THR A 452 -1.42 -30.12 30.65
CA THR A 452 -2.38 -29.26 31.36
C THR A 452 -2.75 -29.85 32.73
N ARG A 453 -2.89 -29.00 33.75
CA ARG A 453 -3.73 -29.26 34.92
C ARG A 453 -4.47 -27.99 35.35
N ARG A 454 -5.80 -28.14 35.29
CA ARG A 454 -6.90 -27.59 36.11
C ARG A 454 -6.91 -26.12 36.48
#